data_AF-A0A1V5YVW9-F1
#
_entry.id   AF-A0A1V5YVW9-F1
#
_cell.length_a   1.000
_cell.length_b   1.000
_cell.length_c   1.000
_cell.angle_alpha   90.00
_cell.angle_beta   90.00
_cell.angle_gamma   90.00
#
_symmetry.space_group_name_H-M   'P 1'
#
loop_
_entity.id
_entity.type
_entity.pdbx_description
1 polymer ?
#
loop_
_entity_poly.entity_id
_entity_poly.type
_entity_poly.pdbx_seq_one_letter_code
_entity_poly.pdbx_strand_id
1 'polypeptide(L)'
;MMMLLFVLSAVSQTDALFTGTVPAEIPTFSVTLSGAAPFYAAMQVGGQWVTDRNQEIKPTQEVEFVPDIPWRTHEVVRTSMRRAAVSYEAPAMRRERLAKTWKSMGYTILETASGWSPVKEKDIQLAERAKSMAENLEKRLRPVSDAPAAAEAAAVPEDAGAAMRPAILWTLRAAIVLVGLSLAGALFYFTRP
;
A
#
# COMPACT_ATOMS: atom_id res chain seq x y z
N MET A 1 -19.82 0.51 -36.86
CA MET A 1 -18.40 0.76 -36.55
C MET A 1 -18.33 1.46 -35.20
N MET A 2 -18.26 0.70 -34.10
CA MET A 2 -17.95 1.23 -32.78
C MET A 2 -17.25 0.10 -32.01
N MET A 3 -15.93 0.08 -32.14
CA MET A 3 -15.06 -0.90 -31.52
C MET A 3 -14.80 -0.45 -30.08
N LEU A 4 -15.50 -1.05 -29.12
CA LEU A 4 -15.27 -0.83 -27.70
C LEU A 4 -14.02 -1.62 -27.29
N LEU A 5 -12.87 -0.95 -27.28
CA LEU A 5 -11.61 -1.47 -26.73
C LEU A 5 -11.76 -1.60 -25.21
N PHE A 6 -12.11 -2.80 -24.74
CA PHE A 6 -11.84 -3.24 -23.38
C PHE A 6 -10.32 -3.40 -23.22
N VAL A 7 -9.64 -2.34 -22.79
CA VAL A 7 -8.28 -2.47 -22.26
C VAL A 7 -8.40 -3.18 -20.92
N LEU A 8 -8.23 -4.51 -20.92
CA LEU A 8 -7.90 -5.24 -19.71
C LEU A 8 -6.51 -4.78 -19.26
N SER A 9 -6.46 -3.80 -18.37
CA SER A 9 -5.31 -3.62 -17.50
C SER A 9 -5.28 -4.82 -16.55
N ALA A 10 -4.56 -5.87 -16.95
CA ALA A 10 -4.10 -6.88 -16.02
C ALA A 10 -3.15 -6.17 -15.04
N VAL A 11 -3.71 -5.70 -13.92
CA VAL A 11 -2.90 -5.36 -12.75
C VAL A 11 -2.30 -6.68 -12.32
N SER A 12 -1.04 -6.92 -12.68
CA SER A 12 -0.24 -7.95 -12.03
C SER A 12 -0.25 -7.58 -10.54
N GLN A 13 -0.95 -8.37 -9.74
CA GLN A 13 -0.88 -8.28 -8.28
C GLN A 13 0.56 -8.63 -7.91
N THR A 14 1.43 -7.62 -7.89
CA THR A 14 2.82 -7.76 -7.45
C THR A 14 2.77 -8.07 -5.98
N ASP A 15 2.96 -9.34 -5.65
CA ASP A 15 3.05 -9.81 -4.28
C ASP A 15 4.10 -8.96 -3.55
N ALA A 16 3.67 -8.07 -2.65
CA ALA A 16 4.55 -7.08 -2.03
C ALA A 16 5.61 -7.73 -1.13
N LEU A 17 5.48 -9.03 -0.89
CA LEU A 17 6.49 -9.93 -0.33
C LEU A 17 7.83 -9.89 -1.10
N PHE A 18 7.80 -9.55 -2.40
CA PHE A 18 8.98 -9.45 -3.28
C PHE A 18 9.37 -8.01 -3.64
N THR A 19 9.04 -6.99 -2.85
CA THR A 19 9.43 -5.59 -3.10
C THR A 19 10.92 -5.32 -2.85
N GLY A 20 11.79 -6.14 -3.45
CA GLY A 20 13.24 -6.03 -3.40
C GLY A 20 13.84 -5.76 -4.79
N THR A 21 15.17 -5.78 -4.85
CA THR A 21 15.93 -5.61 -6.10
C THR A 21 15.67 -6.74 -7.11
N VAL A 22 15.26 -7.91 -6.62
CA VAL A 22 14.97 -9.10 -7.44
C VAL A 22 13.47 -9.21 -7.68
N PRO A 23 12.98 -9.07 -8.93
CA PRO A 23 11.56 -9.20 -9.23
C PRO A 23 10.99 -10.59 -8.86
N ALA A 24 9.68 -10.66 -8.64
CA ALA A 24 8.98 -11.89 -8.24
C ALA A 24 9.13 -13.04 -9.25
N GLU A 25 9.13 -12.70 -10.55
CA GLU A 25 9.18 -13.67 -11.65
C GLU A 25 10.59 -14.22 -11.91
N ILE A 26 11.62 -13.57 -11.37
CA ILE A 26 13.00 -13.97 -11.60
C ILE A 26 13.36 -15.15 -10.68
N PRO A 27 13.97 -16.22 -11.23
CA PRO A 27 14.41 -17.35 -10.43
C PRO A 27 15.50 -16.94 -9.45
N THR A 28 15.39 -17.47 -8.23
CA THR A 28 16.41 -17.32 -7.19
C THR A 28 17.22 -18.61 -7.10
N PHE A 29 18.48 -18.47 -6.72
CA PHE A 29 19.40 -19.58 -6.55
C PHE A 29 20.10 -19.47 -5.19
N SER A 30 20.38 -20.61 -4.58
CA SER A 30 21.36 -20.73 -3.51
C SER A 30 22.75 -20.74 -4.11
N VAL A 31 23.55 -19.73 -3.76
CA VAL A 31 24.89 -19.49 -4.29
C VAL A 31 25.90 -19.70 -3.19
N THR A 32 26.89 -20.56 -3.44
CA THR A 32 28.07 -20.73 -2.59
C THR A 32 29.30 -20.30 -3.36
N LEU A 33 29.98 -19.26 -2.87
CA LEU A 33 31.27 -18.84 -3.40
C LEU A 33 32.39 -19.49 -2.59
N SER A 34 33.54 -19.77 -3.23
CA SER A 34 34.68 -20.38 -2.55
C SER A 34 35.09 -19.57 -1.30
N GLY A 35 34.90 -20.15 -0.12
CA GLY A 35 35.26 -19.53 1.17
C GLY A 35 34.21 -18.62 1.79
N ALA A 36 33.00 -18.48 1.19
CA ALA A 36 31.91 -17.69 1.74
C ALA A 36 30.74 -18.57 2.22
N ALA A 37 29.94 -18.04 3.14
CA ALA A 37 28.67 -18.67 3.51
C ALA A 37 27.70 -18.66 2.33
N PRO A 38 26.83 -19.70 2.20
CA PRO A 38 25.82 -19.73 1.16
C PRO A 38 24.81 -18.58 1.34
N PHE A 39 24.38 -17.99 0.23
CA PHE A 39 23.36 -16.94 0.21
C PHE A 39 22.42 -17.12 -0.97
N TYR A 40 21.24 -16.49 -0.90
CA TYR A 40 20.23 -16.57 -1.95
C TYR A 40 20.30 -15.34 -2.85
N ALA A 41 20.38 -15.55 -4.16
CA ALA A 41 20.51 -14.48 -5.14
C ALA A 41 19.86 -14.84 -6.47
N ALA A 42 19.36 -13.82 -7.17
CA ALA A 42 19.11 -13.92 -8.59
C ALA A 42 20.41 -13.69 -9.38
N MET A 43 20.41 -14.12 -10.63
CA MET A 43 21.58 -14.07 -11.48
C MET A 43 21.33 -13.19 -12.69
N GLN A 44 22.34 -12.37 -13.02
CA GLN A 44 22.40 -11.59 -14.25
C GLN A 44 23.62 -11.98 -15.07
N VAL A 45 23.45 -11.93 -16.40
CA VAL A 45 24.51 -12.19 -17.38
C VAL A 45 24.51 -11.03 -18.36
N GLY A 46 25.59 -10.24 -18.38
CA GLY A 46 25.66 -9.04 -19.22
C GLY A 46 24.56 -8.01 -18.91
N GLY A 47 24.16 -7.89 -17.64
CA GLY A 47 23.10 -7.00 -17.19
C GLY A 47 21.67 -7.47 -17.51
N GLN A 48 21.50 -8.67 -18.08
CA GLN A 48 20.18 -9.27 -18.32
C GLN A 48 19.89 -10.34 -17.27
N TRP A 49 18.66 -10.37 -16.75
CA TRP A 49 18.24 -11.40 -15.81
C TRP A 49 18.21 -12.77 -16.45
N VAL A 50 18.73 -13.78 -15.74
CA VAL A 50 18.53 -15.18 -16.08
C VAL A 50 17.09 -15.54 -15.69
N THR A 51 16.26 -15.82 -16.68
CA THR A 51 14.83 -16.17 -16.48
C THR A 51 14.57 -17.66 -16.55
N ASP A 52 15.38 -18.40 -17.33
CA ASP A 52 15.27 -19.85 -17.45
C ASP A 52 16.30 -20.55 -16.55
N ARG A 53 15.81 -21.46 -15.70
CA ARG A 53 16.65 -22.31 -14.84
C ARG A 53 17.59 -23.23 -15.63
N ASN A 54 17.21 -23.56 -16.87
CA ASN A 54 17.96 -24.45 -17.75
C ASN A 54 18.92 -23.70 -18.68
N GLN A 55 19.05 -22.38 -18.53
CA GLN A 55 19.96 -21.60 -19.33
C GLN A 55 21.40 -22.07 -19.10
N GLU A 56 22.06 -22.51 -20.17
CA GLU A 56 23.43 -22.97 -20.10
C GLU A 56 24.38 -21.76 -20.02
N ILE A 57 25.02 -21.59 -18.87
CA ILE A 57 25.98 -20.52 -18.61
C ILE A 57 27.39 -21.10 -18.67
N LYS A 58 28.24 -20.54 -19.52
CA LYS A 58 29.61 -21.06 -19.69
C LYS A 58 30.40 -20.85 -18.40
N PRO A 59 31.26 -21.80 -17.98
CA PRO A 59 32.05 -21.65 -16.76
C PRO A 59 32.93 -20.39 -16.72
N THR A 60 33.40 -19.94 -17.88
CA THR A 60 34.24 -18.74 -18.04
C THR A 60 33.44 -17.44 -18.09
N GLN A 61 32.11 -17.52 -18.19
CA GLN A 61 31.25 -16.36 -18.29
C GLN A 61 31.20 -15.61 -16.95
N GLU A 62 31.16 -14.29 -17.03
CA GLU A 62 30.91 -13.44 -15.87
C GLU A 62 29.42 -13.41 -15.57
N VAL A 63 29.12 -13.65 -14.30
CA VAL A 63 27.79 -13.64 -13.72
C VAL A 63 27.76 -12.64 -12.58
N GLU A 64 26.64 -11.94 -12.48
CA GLU A 64 26.35 -10.97 -11.43
C GLU A 64 25.26 -11.56 -10.54
N PHE A 65 25.60 -11.81 -9.27
CA PHE A 65 24.66 -12.30 -8.29
C PHE A 65 24.06 -11.13 -7.52
N VAL A 66 22.75 -10.96 -7.63
CA VAL A 66 21.97 -9.94 -6.93
C VAL A 66 21.28 -10.59 -5.73
N PRO A 67 21.69 -10.30 -4.49
CA PRO A 67 21.10 -10.94 -3.31
C PRO A 67 19.59 -10.70 -3.19
N ASP A 68 18.85 -11.77 -2.91
CA ASP A 68 17.38 -11.76 -2.81
C ASP A 68 16.93 -11.47 -1.38
N ILE A 69 17.14 -10.21 -0.98
CA ILE A 69 16.89 -9.70 0.38
C ILE A 69 16.11 -8.37 0.25
N PRO A 70 14.77 -8.39 0.29
CA PRO A 70 13.94 -7.21 0.01
C PRO A 70 14.13 -6.03 0.96
N TRP A 71 14.54 -6.27 2.20
CA TRP A 71 14.64 -5.25 3.26
C TRP A 71 16.01 -4.56 3.35
N ARG A 72 16.98 -4.91 2.49
CA ARG A 72 18.30 -4.29 2.49
C ARG A 72 18.87 -4.26 1.09
N THR A 73 19.44 -3.12 0.69
CA THR A 73 20.25 -3.05 -0.52
C THR A 73 21.59 -3.75 -0.27
N HIS A 74 21.90 -4.72 -1.10
CA HIS A 74 23.19 -5.41 -1.09
C HIS A 74 24.00 -5.06 -2.33
N GLU A 75 25.31 -5.09 -2.19
CA GLU A 75 26.22 -5.00 -3.34
C GLU A 75 26.08 -6.26 -4.21
N VAL A 76 26.06 -6.04 -5.51
CA VAL A 76 26.02 -7.11 -6.51
C VAL A 76 27.37 -7.80 -6.53
N VAL A 77 27.38 -9.13 -6.44
CA VAL A 77 28.62 -9.91 -6.47
C VAL A 77 28.90 -10.36 -7.89
N ARG A 78 29.91 -9.75 -8.53
CA ARG A 78 30.36 -10.13 -9.87
C ARG A 78 31.50 -11.13 -9.79
N THR A 79 31.34 -12.28 -10.45
CA THR A 79 32.37 -13.32 -10.50
C THR A 79 32.22 -14.17 -11.76
N SER A 80 33.18 -15.06 -12.00
CA SER A 80 33.08 -16.07 -13.05
C SER A 80 32.26 -17.27 -12.55
N MET A 81 31.37 -17.81 -13.37
CA MET A 81 30.48 -18.93 -13.01
C MET A 81 31.26 -20.13 -12.43
N ARG A 82 32.48 -20.42 -12.90
CA ARG A 82 33.34 -21.50 -12.37
C ARG A 82 33.67 -21.37 -10.88
N ARG A 83 33.54 -20.18 -10.29
CA ARG A 83 33.84 -19.89 -8.87
C ARG A 83 32.61 -19.99 -7.98
N ALA A 84 31.43 -20.25 -8.55
CA ALA A 84 30.17 -20.33 -7.85
C ALA A 84 29.57 -21.73 -7.98
N ALA A 85 29.16 -22.32 -6.87
CA ALA A 85 28.24 -23.44 -6.87
C ALA A 85 26.82 -22.88 -6.72
N VAL A 86 25.96 -23.18 -7.68
CA VAL A 86 24.62 -22.62 -7.79
C VAL A 86 23.58 -23.74 -7.77
N SER A 87 22.58 -23.62 -6.92
CA SER A 87 21.44 -24.54 -6.84
C SER A 87 20.13 -23.79 -6.95
N TYR A 88 19.23 -24.26 -7.79
CA TYR A 88 17.94 -23.61 -8.02
C TYR A 88 17.04 -23.66 -6.79
N GLU A 89 16.45 -22.51 -6.44
CA GLU A 89 15.40 -22.42 -5.43
C GLU A 89 14.03 -22.31 -6.12
N ALA A 90 13.12 -23.23 -5.79
CA ALA A 90 11.76 -23.17 -6.32
C ALA A 90 11.02 -21.91 -5.79
N PRO A 91 10.14 -21.26 -6.57
CA PRO A 91 9.43 -20.05 -6.16
C PRO A 91 8.62 -20.21 -4.87
N ALA A 92 8.05 -21.38 -4.62
CA ALA A 92 7.34 -21.68 -3.37
C ALA A 92 8.28 -21.64 -2.15
N MET A 93 9.50 -22.17 -2.29
CA MET A 93 10.52 -22.15 -1.24
C MET A 93 11.02 -20.72 -0.99
N ARG A 94 11.21 -19.94 -2.06
CA ARG A 94 11.55 -18.52 -1.98
C ARG A 94 10.52 -17.75 -1.15
N ARG A 95 9.21 -17.94 -1.43
CA ARG A 95 8.12 -17.33 -0.66
C ARG A 95 8.17 -17.71 0.81
N GLU A 96 8.29 -18.99 1.11
CA GLU A 96 8.34 -19.48 2.49
C GLU A 96 9.54 -18.92 3.25
N ARG A 97 10.73 -18.92 2.63
CA ARG A 97 11.95 -18.33 3.19
C ARG A 97 11.74 -16.86 3.53
N LEU A 98 11.29 -16.06 2.57
CA LEU A 98 11.05 -14.63 2.76
C LEU A 98 10.00 -14.38 3.86
N ALA A 99 8.88 -15.12 3.84
CA ALA A 99 7.84 -15.04 4.85
C ALA A 99 8.36 -15.34 6.27
N LYS A 100 9.16 -16.40 6.41
CA LYS A 100 9.79 -16.76 7.68
C LYS A 100 10.75 -15.68 8.16
N THR A 101 11.53 -15.09 7.25
CA THR A 101 12.45 -14.00 7.61
C THR A 101 11.70 -12.74 8.04
N TRP A 102 10.65 -12.33 7.32
CA TRP A 102 9.78 -11.22 7.73
C TRP A 102 9.20 -11.44 9.13
N LYS A 103 8.68 -12.64 9.41
CA LYS A 103 8.17 -13.02 10.72
C LYS A 103 9.23 -12.92 11.81
N SER A 104 10.45 -13.37 11.53
CA SER A 104 11.57 -13.28 12.48
C SER A 104 11.98 -11.85 12.80
N MET A 105 11.73 -10.91 11.89
CA MET A 105 11.97 -9.47 12.08
C MET A 105 10.78 -8.75 12.76
N GLY A 106 9.73 -9.46 13.17
CA GLY A 106 8.55 -8.87 13.82
C GLY A 106 7.52 -8.27 12.85
N TYR A 107 7.50 -8.75 11.61
CA TYR A 107 6.46 -8.40 10.63
C TYR A 107 5.42 -9.52 10.52
N THR A 108 4.18 -9.12 10.32
CA THR A 108 3.06 -10.00 9.98
C THR A 108 2.68 -9.73 8.53
N ILE A 109 2.48 -10.80 7.77
CA ILE A 109 2.10 -10.70 6.36
C ILE A 109 0.59 -10.59 6.31
N LEU A 110 0.08 -9.48 5.78
CA LEU A 110 -1.34 -9.22 5.62
C LEU A 110 -1.70 -9.20 4.14
N GLU A 111 -2.87 -9.76 3.81
CA GLU A 111 -3.46 -9.61 2.49
C GLU A 111 -4.06 -8.21 2.36
N THR A 112 -3.56 -7.45 1.39
CA THR A 112 -4.03 -6.09 1.08
C THR A 112 -4.63 -6.06 -0.32
N ALA A 113 -5.30 -4.96 -0.70
CA ALA A 113 -5.84 -4.80 -2.05
C ALA A 113 -4.77 -4.93 -3.16
N SER A 114 -3.50 -4.71 -2.83
CA SER A 114 -2.34 -4.84 -3.72
C SER A 114 -1.62 -6.21 -3.64
N GLY A 115 -2.11 -7.17 -2.84
CA GLY A 115 -1.47 -8.46 -2.60
C GLY A 115 -0.92 -8.61 -1.17
N TRP A 116 -0.06 -9.60 -0.93
CA TRP A 116 0.49 -9.87 0.40
C TRP A 116 1.60 -8.88 0.74
N SER A 117 1.45 -8.14 1.84
CA SER A 117 2.41 -7.13 2.28
C SER A 117 2.89 -7.39 3.71
N PRO A 118 4.20 -7.30 3.98
CA PRO A 118 4.72 -7.34 5.34
C PRO A 118 4.41 -6.03 6.08
N VAL A 119 3.76 -6.11 7.24
CA VAL A 119 3.44 -4.98 8.12
C VAL A 119 4.04 -5.23 9.49
N LYS A 120 4.64 -4.22 10.13
CA LYS A 120 5.18 -4.41 11.48
C LYS A 120 4.06 -4.69 12.46
N GLU A 121 4.27 -5.67 13.34
CA GLU A 121 3.30 -6.05 14.37
C GLU A 121 2.87 -4.87 15.24
N LYS A 122 3.82 -3.98 15.56
CA LYS A 122 3.55 -2.76 16.34
C LYS A 122 2.57 -1.81 15.65
N ASP A 123 2.65 -1.72 14.32
CA ASP A 123 1.80 -0.81 13.55
C ASP A 123 0.37 -1.37 13.46
N ILE A 124 0.23 -2.70 13.39
CA ILE A 124 -1.07 -3.38 13.47
C ILE A 124 -1.74 -3.05 14.82
N GLN A 125 -1.01 -3.23 15.92
CA GLN A 125 -1.54 -2.92 17.26
C GLN A 125 -1.88 -1.44 17.46
N LEU A 126 -1.14 -0.53 16.80
CA LEU A 126 -1.45 0.89 16.82
C LEU A 126 -2.73 1.19 16.02
N ALA A 127 -2.88 0.59 14.84
CA ALA A 127 -4.07 0.73 14.01
C ALA A 127 -5.33 0.18 14.70
N GLU A 128 -5.25 -0.97 15.36
CA GLU A 128 -6.35 -1.53 16.14
C GLU A 128 -6.75 -0.64 17.32
N ARG A 129 -5.77 -0.06 18.02
CA ARG A 129 -6.03 0.92 19.08
C ARG A 129 -6.68 2.18 18.53
N ALA A 130 -6.21 2.70 17.41
CA ALA A 130 -6.84 3.86 16.75
C ALA A 130 -8.29 3.56 16.36
N LYS A 131 -8.55 2.38 15.80
CA LYS A 131 -9.90 1.92 15.43
C LYS A 131 -10.82 1.84 16.64
N SER A 132 -10.38 1.23 17.74
CA SER A 132 -11.20 1.14 18.96
C SER A 132 -11.48 2.51 19.59
N MET A 133 -10.53 3.45 19.53
CA MET A 133 -10.77 4.84 19.95
C MET A 133 -11.81 5.54 19.06
N ALA A 134 -11.73 5.36 17.74
CA ALA A 134 -12.68 5.94 16.80
C ALA A 134 -14.10 5.37 16.99
N GLU A 135 -14.23 4.05 17.14
CA GLU A 135 -15.52 3.39 17.43
C GLU A 135 -16.11 3.86 18.77
N ASN A 136 -15.29 4.06 19.80
CA ASN A 136 -15.74 4.58 21.08
C ASN A 136 -16.19 6.04 20.99
N LEU A 137 -15.52 6.86 20.18
CA LEU A 137 -15.94 8.23 19.89
C LEU A 137 -17.26 8.23 19.14
N GLU A 138 -17.42 7.39 18.11
CA GLU A 138 -18.66 7.27 17.35
C GLU A 138 -19.83 6.86 18.25
N LYS A 139 -19.63 5.88 19.15
CA LYS A 139 -20.66 5.49 20.14
C LYS A 139 -21.05 6.62 21.08
N ARG A 140 -20.11 7.47 21.49
CA ARG A 140 -20.38 8.65 22.35
C ARG A 140 -21.07 9.78 21.60
N LEU A 141 -20.74 9.94 20.32
CA LEU A 141 -21.27 10.99 19.45
C LEU A 141 -22.57 10.58 18.75
N ARG A 142 -22.92 9.30 18.70
CA ARG A 142 -24.24 8.84 18.30
C ARG A 142 -25.25 9.43 19.29
N PRO A 143 -26.09 10.39 18.88
CA PRO A 143 -27.12 10.91 19.76
C PRO A 143 -28.03 9.75 20.16
N VAL A 144 -28.47 9.75 21.42
CA VAL A 144 -29.58 8.93 21.90
C VAL A 144 -30.82 9.39 21.13
N SER A 145 -31.00 8.88 19.92
CA SER A 145 -32.17 9.16 19.07
C SER A 145 -33.06 7.92 18.95
N ASP A 146 -32.94 6.98 19.89
CA ASP A 146 -33.88 5.86 20.06
C ASP A 146 -34.21 5.70 21.54
N ALA A 147 -34.71 6.77 22.17
CA ALA A 147 -35.60 6.63 23.31
C ALA A 147 -37.02 6.62 22.76
N PRO A 148 -37.86 5.60 23.04
CA PRO A 148 -39.25 5.63 22.63
C PRO A 148 -39.90 6.83 23.31
N ALA A 149 -40.24 7.85 22.52
CA ALA A 149 -41.07 8.96 22.94
C ALA A 149 -42.50 8.42 23.16
N ALA A 150 -42.70 7.74 24.28
CA ALA A 150 -44.00 7.33 24.75
C ALA A 150 -44.10 7.67 26.24
N ALA A 151 -45.07 8.54 26.53
CA ALA A 151 -45.60 8.90 27.84
C ALA A 151 -44.74 9.83 28.71
N GLU A 152 -44.80 11.13 28.44
CA GLU A 152 -45.41 12.12 29.36
C GLU A 152 -45.18 13.54 28.81
N ALA A 153 -46.16 14.06 28.10
CA ALA A 153 -46.35 15.50 27.93
C ALA A 153 -47.86 15.74 27.86
N ALA A 154 -48.49 15.68 29.02
CA ALA A 154 -49.78 16.31 29.23
C ALA A 154 -49.60 17.84 29.09
N ALA A 155 -50.61 18.46 28.48
CA ALA A 155 -50.86 19.90 28.39
C ALA A 155 -49.89 20.73 27.53
N VAL A 156 -50.32 20.92 26.27
CA VAL A 156 -50.01 22.11 25.46
C VAL A 156 -50.59 23.34 26.16
N PRO A 157 -49.82 24.44 26.26
CA PRO A 157 -50.32 25.72 25.81
C PRO A 157 -49.45 26.26 24.67
N GLU A 158 -50.12 26.69 23.60
CA GLU A 158 -49.58 27.58 22.58
C GLU A 158 -48.95 28.81 23.25
N ASP A 159 -47.66 29.08 23.01
CA ASP A 159 -47.22 30.32 22.35
C ASP A 159 -45.68 30.42 22.27
N ALA A 160 -45.21 31.13 21.24
CA ALA A 160 -43.83 31.53 20.96
C ALA A 160 -42.93 30.51 20.23
N GLY A 161 -43.32 30.20 18.99
CA GLY A 161 -42.39 29.72 17.96
C GLY A 161 -41.34 30.79 17.61
N ALA A 162 -40.08 30.56 17.99
CA ALA A 162 -38.93 31.27 17.44
C ALA A 162 -38.59 30.70 16.04
N ALA A 163 -39.52 30.88 15.10
CA ALA A 163 -39.25 30.69 13.68
C ALA A 163 -38.17 31.68 13.26
N MET A 164 -36.99 31.18 12.88
CA MET A 164 -35.92 31.99 12.31
C MET A 164 -36.49 32.72 11.09
N ARG A 165 -36.66 34.03 11.22
CA ARG A 165 -37.40 34.86 10.26
C ARG A 165 -36.83 34.64 8.85
N PRO A 166 -37.66 34.42 7.81
CA PRO A 166 -37.19 34.20 6.45
C PRO A 166 -36.27 35.31 5.94
N ALA A 167 -36.41 36.53 6.47
CA ALA A 167 -35.50 37.65 6.21
C ALA A 167 -34.03 37.34 6.58
N ILE A 168 -33.78 36.60 7.66
CA ILE A 168 -32.42 36.24 8.11
C ILE A 168 -31.80 35.19 7.18
N LEU A 169 -32.61 34.26 6.65
CA LEU A 169 -32.15 33.30 5.64
C LEU A 169 -31.81 33.99 4.31
N TRP A 170 -32.57 35.02 3.93
CA TRP A 170 -32.29 35.83 2.75
C TRP A 170 -31.02 36.68 2.90
N THR A 171 -30.78 37.29 4.07
CA THR A 171 -29.53 38.04 4.30
C THR A 171 -28.30 37.15 4.32
N LEU A 172 -28.41 35.94 4.90
CA LEU A 172 -27.31 34.97 4.90
C LEU A 172 -26.95 34.51 3.48
N ARG A 173 -27.96 34.23 2.64
CA ARG A 173 -27.77 33.87 1.23
C ARG A 173 -27.14 35.00 0.42
N ALA A 174 -27.60 36.24 0.62
CA ALA A 174 -27.02 37.40 -0.05
C ALA A 174 -25.55 37.62 0.36
N ALA A 175 -25.21 37.41 1.64
CA ALA A 175 -23.84 37.52 2.14
C ALA A 175 -22.90 36.49 1.50
N ILE A 176 -23.34 35.24 1.35
CA ILE A 176 -22.54 34.18 0.71
C ILE A 176 -22.23 34.52 -0.75
N VAL A 177 -23.21 35.02 -1.50
CA VAL A 177 -23.03 35.42 -2.90
C VAL A 177 -22.07 36.61 -3.02
N LEU A 178 -22.16 37.58 -2.11
CA LEU A 178 -21.25 38.75 -2.07
C LEU A 178 -19.80 38.34 -1.77
N VAL A 179 -19.59 37.38 -0.86
CA VAL A 179 -18.26 36.84 -0.56
C VAL A 179 -17.71 36.04 -1.76
N GLY A 180 -18.54 35.26 -2.44
CA GLY A 180 -18.13 34.56 -3.66
C GLY A 180 -17.72 35.51 -4.78
N LEU A 181 -18.46 36.60 -4.99
CA LEU A 181 -18.16 37.63 -5.98
C LEU A 181 -16.89 38.41 -5.65
N SER A 182 -16.64 38.73 -4.37
CA SER A 182 -15.41 39.42 -3.97
C SER A 182 -14.17 38.54 -4.12
N LEU A 183 -14.26 37.24 -3.81
CA LEU A 183 -13.19 36.28 -4.04
C LEU A 183 -12.91 36.05 -5.52
N ALA A 184 -13.96 35.93 -6.35
CA ALA A 184 -13.81 35.81 -7.80
C ALA A 184 -13.21 37.07 -8.43
N GLY A 185 -13.63 38.26 -7.96
CA GLY A 185 -13.06 39.54 -8.39
C GLY A 185 -11.60 39.70 -7.98
N ALA A 186 -11.24 39.30 -6.76
CA ALA A 186 -9.85 39.32 -6.29
C ALA A 186 -8.97 38.38 -7.11
N LEU A 187 -9.44 37.15 -7.39
CA LEU A 187 -8.74 36.20 -8.24
C LEU A 187 -8.57 36.73 -9.67
N PHE A 188 -9.59 37.38 -10.23
CA PHE A 188 -9.51 37.98 -11.56
C PHE A 188 -8.56 39.20 -11.62
N TYR A 189 -8.47 39.98 -10.55
CA TYR A 189 -7.55 41.10 -10.44
C TYR A 189 -6.08 40.65 -10.29
N PHE A 190 -5.84 39.56 -9.57
CA PHE A 190 -4.49 39.00 -9.38
C PHE A 190 -3.99 38.12 -10.55
N THR A 191 -4.86 37.73 -11.49
CA THR A 191 -4.51 36.89 -12.64
C THR A 191 -4.39 37.64 -13.96
N ARG A 192 -4.59 38.97 -13.95
CA ARG A 192 -4.21 39.82 -15.09
C ARG A 192 -2.73 40.24 -14.95
N PRO A 193 -1.88 39.98 -15.97
CA PRO A 193 -0.48 40.39 -15.98
C PRO A 193 -0.31 41.90 -16.07
#